data_AF-A0A6L8H9B3-F1
#
_entry.id   AF-A0A6L8H9B3-F1
#
_cell.length_a   1.000
_cell.length_b   1.000
_cell.length_c   1.000
_cell.angle_alpha   90.00
_cell.angle_beta   90.00
_cell.angle_gamma   90.00
#
_symmetry.space_group_name_H-M   'P 1'
#
loop_
_entity.id
_entity.type
_entity.pdbx_description
1 polymer ?
#
loop_
_entity_poly.entity_id
_entity_poly.type
_entity_poly.pdbx_seq_one_letter_code
_entity_poly.pdbx_strand_id
1 'polypeptide(L)'
;MDRPDLCLRERAGALKPLGWKGRRAEWIALACCHGGVFTRVQWTSFLGCHHEKVGRAVRKLVAQGVAIEEKPPGIKGIGRICRIHGRPIYKALGLGDRRRRRITSPEVTMRRLLGLDYALEHPRLPWLPTEADRVAAFEALGIERGLLPQRVYRGALGGIRRFFPLGLPIALDAERAVFVYAEPGYETATAIRSWGAKHGDLWKALWDLGIK
;
A
#
# COMPACT_ATOMS: atom_id res chain seq x y z
N MET A 1 15.07 15.87 15.21
CA MET A 1 15.18 15.29 13.87
C MET A 1 13.84 14.60 13.59
N ASP A 2 12.92 15.36 12.99
CA ASP A 2 11.55 14.92 12.69
C ASP A 2 11.57 13.89 11.56
N ARG A 3 11.07 12.68 11.83
CA ARG A 3 10.89 11.65 10.79
C ARG A 3 9.60 11.96 9.99
N PRO A 4 9.57 11.79 8.67
CA PRO A 4 8.36 11.93 7.86
C PRO A 4 7.40 10.72 7.98
N ASP A 5 7.47 9.98 9.09
CA ASP A 5 6.59 8.88 9.40
C ASP A 5 5.34 9.47 10.04
N LEU A 6 4.36 9.91 9.24
CA LEU A 6 3.02 9.98 9.78
C LEU A 6 2.66 8.55 10.21
N CYS A 7 2.78 8.27 11.51
CA CYS A 7 2.37 7.02 12.13
C CYS A 7 0.96 6.69 11.61
N LEU A 8 0.64 5.42 11.39
CA LEU A 8 -0.70 5.01 10.92
C LEU A 8 -1.84 5.74 11.68
N ARG A 9 -1.62 5.98 12.98
CA ARG A 9 -2.53 6.73 13.85
C ARG A 9 -2.68 8.20 13.47
N GLU A 10 -1.60 8.87 13.07
CA GLU A 10 -1.62 10.25 12.61
C GLU A 10 -2.34 10.36 11.25
N ARG A 11 -2.05 9.44 10.32
CA ARG A 11 -2.81 9.34 9.06
C ARG A 11 -4.29 9.06 9.32
N ALA A 12 -4.61 8.19 10.27
CA ALA A 12 -5.99 7.93 10.69
C ALA A 12 -6.66 9.18 11.30
N GLY A 13 -5.92 9.98 12.07
CA GLY A 13 -6.38 11.25 12.62
C GLY A 13 -6.86 12.22 11.54
N ALA A 14 -6.18 12.25 10.39
CA ALA A 14 -6.57 13.09 9.24
C ALA A 14 -7.94 12.70 8.63
N LEU A 15 -8.48 11.52 8.94
CA LEU A 15 -9.80 11.09 8.47
C LEU A 15 -10.95 11.55 9.38
N LYS A 16 -10.66 12.14 10.54
CA LYS A 16 -11.68 12.63 11.50
C LYS A 16 -12.67 13.63 10.87
N PRO A 17 -12.25 14.62 10.06
CA PRO A 17 -13.18 15.54 9.39
C PRO A 17 -14.11 14.85 8.39
N LEU A 18 -13.74 13.67 7.88
CA LEU A 18 -14.55 12.86 6.98
C LEU A 18 -15.51 11.91 7.75
N GLY A 19 -15.58 12.02 9.07
CA GLY A 19 -16.46 11.22 9.93
C GLY A 19 -15.91 9.85 10.33
N TRP A 20 -14.66 9.53 10.00
CA TRP A 20 -14.00 8.29 10.42
C TRP A 20 -13.23 8.49 11.73
N LYS A 21 -13.41 7.61 12.71
CA LYS A 21 -12.82 7.75 14.05
C LYS A 21 -12.30 6.43 14.60
N GLY A 22 -11.30 6.51 15.49
CA GLY A 22 -10.72 5.38 16.22
C GLY A 22 -10.19 4.27 15.31
N ARG A 23 -10.33 3.02 15.76
CA ARG A 23 -9.91 1.81 15.02
C ARG A 23 -10.46 1.73 13.59
N ARG A 24 -11.65 2.29 13.31
CA ARG A 24 -12.20 2.33 11.94
C ARG A 24 -11.41 3.26 11.03
N ALA A 25 -10.95 4.40 11.53
CA ALA A 25 -10.09 5.30 10.78
C ALA A 25 -8.71 4.66 10.53
N GLU A 26 -8.15 3.98 11.54
CA GLU A 26 -6.89 3.24 11.41
C GLU A 26 -6.98 2.18 10.30
N TRP A 27 -8.08 1.42 10.26
CA TRP A 27 -8.31 0.45 9.19
C TRP A 27 -8.34 1.10 7.80
N ILE A 28 -9.11 2.17 7.63
CA ILE A 28 -9.24 2.86 6.33
C ILE A 28 -7.88 3.42 5.90
N ALA A 29 -7.13 4.02 6.83
CA ALA A 29 -5.79 4.50 6.57
C ALA A 29 -4.86 3.37 6.13
N LEU A 30 -4.86 2.25 6.85
CA LEU A 30 -4.03 1.07 6.55
C LEU A 30 -4.38 0.50 5.17
N ALA A 31 -5.66 0.22 4.91
CA ALA A 31 -6.11 -0.32 3.64
C ALA A 31 -5.70 0.58 2.47
N CYS A 32 -5.89 1.91 2.57
CA CYS A 32 -5.47 2.86 1.54
C CYS A 32 -3.93 2.91 1.38
N CYS A 33 -3.18 2.82 2.48
CA CYS A 33 -1.71 2.77 2.51
C CYS A 33 -1.14 1.50 1.83
N HIS A 34 -1.91 0.42 1.75
CA HIS A 34 -1.46 -0.86 1.18
C HIS A 34 -2.22 -1.30 -0.08
N GLY A 35 -2.98 -0.41 -0.73
CA GLY A 35 -3.51 -0.65 -2.07
C GLY A 35 -4.97 -0.29 -2.30
N GLY A 36 -5.70 0.08 -1.24
CA GLY A 36 -7.06 0.59 -1.33
C GLY A 36 -8.13 -0.49 -1.52
N VAL A 37 -7.78 -1.77 -1.39
CA VAL A 37 -8.69 -2.91 -1.50
C VAL A 37 -8.54 -3.80 -0.28
N PHE A 38 -9.63 -4.40 0.18
CA PHE A 38 -9.62 -5.33 1.31
C PHE A 38 -10.82 -6.28 1.28
N THR A 39 -10.75 -7.39 2.01
CA THR A 39 -11.88 -8.30 2.27
C THR A 39 -12.54 -8.00 3.61
N ARG A 40 -13.82 -8.37 3.77
CA ARG A 40 -14.50 -8.26 5.07
C ARG A 40 -13.80 -9.08 6.15
N VAL A 41 -13.17 -10.20 5.79
CA VAL A 41 -12.43 -11.06 6.72
C VAL A 41 -11.23 -10.32 7.29
N GLN A 42 -10.43 -9.66 6.44
CA GLN A 42 -9.29 -8.87 6.91
C GLN A 42 -9.72 -7.75 7.88
N TRP A 43 -10.83 -7.05 7.57
CA TRP A 43 -11.34 -6.01 8.47
C TRP A 43 -11.89 -6.59 9.79
N THR A 44 -12.57 -7.74 9.71
CA THR A 44 -13.10 -8.45 10.88
C THR A 44 -11.97 -8.87 11.81
N SER A 45 -10.91 -9.46 11.25
CA SER A 45 -9.69 -9.84 11.97
C SER A 45 -9.04 -8.62 12.63
N PHE A 46 -8.83 -7.54 11.89
CA PHE A 46 -8.23 -6.32 12.43
C PHE A 46 -9.04 -5.70 13.60
N LEU A 47 -10.37 -5.67 13.50
CA LEU A 47 -11.20 -5.08 14.54
C LEU A 47 -11.50 -6.02 15.71
N GLY A 48 -11.23 -7.33 15.57
CA GLY A 48 -11.61 -8.34 16.57
C GLY A 48 -13.11 -8.30 16.89
N CYS A 49 -13.96 -8.07 15.88
CA CYS A 49 -15.41 -7.91 16.09
C CYS A 49 -16.22 -8.82 15.17
N HIS A 50 -17.51 -8.99 15.47
CA HIS A 50 -18.40 -9.84 14.68
C HIS A 50 -18.55 -9.37 13.23
N HIS A 51 -18.57 -10.33 12.28
CA HIS A 51 -18.58 -10.09 10.83
C HIS A 51 -19.73 -9.19 10.35
N GLU A 52 -20.90 -9.24 10.99
CA GLU A 52 -22.04 -8.38 10.65
C GLU A 52 -21.77 -6.89 10.89
N LYS A 53 -20.99 -6.56 11.94
CA LYS A 53 -20.63 -5.17 12.26
C LYS A 53 -19.77 -4.59 11.16
N VAL A 54 -18.82 -5.39 10.64
CA VAL A 54 -18.03 -5.05 9.45
C VAL A 54 -18.93 -4.95 8.22
N GLY A 55 -19.87 -5.88 8.02
CA GLY A 55 -20.83 -5.82 6.91
C GLY A 55 -21.68 -4.55 6.90
N ARG A 56 -22.12 -4.05 8.06
CA ARG A 56 -22.79 -2.74 8.19
C ARG A 56 -21.84 -1.58 7.86
N ALA A 57 -20.59 -1.63 8.32
CA ALA A 57 -19.59 -0.60 8.01
C ALA A 57 -19.26 -0.52 6.52
N VAL A 58 -19.12 -1.67 5.85
CA VAL A 58 -18.92 -1.73 4.38
C VAL A 58 -20.12 -1.17 3.64
N ARG A 59 -21.35 -1.55 4.00
CA ARG A 59 -22.56 -0.96 3.40
C ARG A 59 -22.60 0.56 3.57
N LYS A 60 -22.16 1.09 4.71
CA LYS A 60 -22.05 2.53 4.93
C LYS A 60 -21.01 3.18 3.99
N LEU A 61 -19.84 2.57 3.81
CA LEU A 61 -18.83 3.05 2.84
C LEU A 61 -19.40 3.13 1.42
N VAL A 62 -20.15 2.09 1.02
CA VAL A 62 -20.78 2.03 -0.31
C VAL A 62 -21.88 3.08 -0.45
N ALA A 63 -22.77 3.20 0.53
CA ALA A 63 -23.85 4.18 0.52
C ALA A 63 -23.35 5.63 0.49
N GLN A 64 -22.16 5.88 1.06
CA GLN A 64 -21.49 7.20 1.01
C GLN A 64 -20.73 7.45 -0.30
N GLY A 65 -20.73 6.50 -1.24
CA GLY A 65 -20.01 6.63 -2.51
C GLY A 65 -18.49 6.69 -2.37
N VAL A 66 -17.95 6.23 -1.23
CA VAL A 66 -16.48 6.24 -0.98
C VAL A 66 -15.82 4.89 -1.29
N ALA A 67 -16.61 3.83 -1.40
CA ALA A 67 -16.14 2.51 -1.80
C ALA A 67 -17.17 1.79 -2.69
N ILE A 68 -16.70 0.77 -3.39
CA ILE A 68 -17.55 -0.23 -4.03
C ILE A 68 -17.25 -1.60 -3.43
N GLU A 69 -18.27 -2.46 -3.37
CA GLU A 69 -18.10 -3.86 -3.04
C GLU A 69 -18.35 -4.70 -4.30
N GLU A 70 -17.36 -5.50 -4.70
CA GLU A 70 -17.39 -6.24 -5.96
C GLU A 70 -16.87 -7.66 -5.78
N LYS A 71 -17.31 -8.58 -6.64
CA LYS A 71 -16.59 -9.84 -6.84
C LYS A 71 -15.53 -9.58 -7.91
N PRO A 72 -14.23 -9.66 -7.59
CA PRO A 72 -13.20 -9.39 -8.57
C PRO A 72 -13.24 -10.47 -9.66
N PRO A 73 -13.31 -10.08 -10.95
CA PRO A 73 -13.30 -11.05 -12.04
C PRO A 73 -11.97 -11.81 -12.05
N GLY A 74 -12.00 -13.08 -12.42
CA GLY A 74 -10.80 -13.90 -12.54
C GLY A 74 -10.16 -14.36 -11.22
N ILE A 75 -10.65 -13.92 -10.06
CA ILE A 75 -10.15 -14.38 -8.76
C ILE A 75 -11.18 -15.31 -8.10
N LYS A 76 -10.86 -16.60 -7.99
CA LYS A 76 -11.69 -17.59 -7.30
C LYS A 76 -11.30 -17.68 -5.81
N GLY A 77 -12.26 -18.04 -4.96
CA GLY A 77 -12.02 -18.35 -3.54
C GLY A 77 -12.00 -17.16 -2.56
N ILE A 78 -11.81 -15.90 -3.00
CA ILE A 78 -11.62 -14.77 -2.07
C ILE A 78 -12.90 -14.01 -1.67
N GLY A 79 -14.07 -14.40 -2.18
CA GLY A 79 -15.33 -13.74 -1.90
C GLY A 79 -15.45 -12.32 -2.50
N ARG A 80 -16.20 -11.44 -1.83
CA ARG A 80 -16.34 -10.02 -2.21
C ARG A 80 -15.20 -9.20 -1.61
N ILE A 81 -14.69 -8.27 -2.40
CA ILE A 81 -13.71 -7.26 -1.96
C ILE A 81 -14.40 -5.90 -1.85
N CYS A 82 -13.90 -5.07 -0.96
CA CYS A 82 -14.24 -3.67 -0.86
C CYS A 82 -13.08 -2.83 -1.41
N ARG A 83 -13.36 -1.95 -2.38
CA ARG A 83 -12.40 -1.05 -3.00
C ARG A 83 -12.72 0.39 -2.61
N ILE A 84 -11.83 1.04 -1.89
CA ILE A 84 -11.96 2.45 -1.51
C ILE A 84 -11.51 3.30 -2.70
N HIS A 85 -12.42 4.13 -3.23
CA HIS A 85 -12.14 5.04 -4.35
C HIS A 85 -12.45 6.51 -4.03
N GLY A 86 -13.00 6.81 -2.84
CA GLY A 86 -13.35 8.16 -2.41
C GLY A 86 -12.14 9.09 -2.39
N ARG A 87 -12.10 10.07 -3.31
CA ARG A 87 -10.97 11.02 -3.43
C ARG A 87 -10.64 11.77 -2.14
N PRO A 88 -11.61 12.21 -1.32
CA PRO A 88 -11.32 12.90 -0.06
C PRO A 88 -10.50 12.07 0.92
N ILE A 89 -10.73 10.75 1.00
CA ILE A 89 -9.97 9.85 1.88
C ILE A 89 -8.49 9.86 1.48
N TYR A 90 -8.20 9.62 0.20
CA TYR A 90 -6.81 9.59 -0.27
C TYR A 90 -6.12 10.96 -0.14
N LYS A 91 -6.86 12.06 -0.37
CA LYS A 91 -6.32 13.41 -0.18
C LYS A 91 -5.95 13.66 1.28
N ALA A 92 -6.84 13.31 2.21
CA ALA A 92 -6.60 13.46 3.65
C ALA A 92 -5.39 12.62 4.13
N LEU A 93 -5.17 11.45 3.53
CA LEU A 93 -4.05 10.57 3.87
C LEU A 93 -2.71 10.95 3.19
N GLY A 94 -2.67 12.01 2.39
CA GLY A 94 -1.50 12.36 1.57
C GLY A 94 -1.23 11.37 0.43
N LEU A 95 -2.16 10.47 0.11
CA LEU A 95 -2.02 9.41 -0.88
C LEU A 95 -2.48 9.90 -2.27
N GLY A 96 -1.88 11.00 -2.76
CA GLY A 96 -2.30 11.74 -3.95
C GLY A 96 -2.35 10.99 -5.30
N ASP A 97 -2.06 9.69 -5.32
CA ASP A 97 -2.05 8.89 -6.55
C ASP A 97 -3.45 8.34 -6.93
N ARG A 98 -3.84 8.59 -8.19
CA ARG A 98 -5.08 8.12 -8.80
C ARG A 98 -5.12 6.59 -8.93
N ARG A 99 -3.96 5.90 -8.96
CA ARG A 99 -3.85 4.47 -9.28
C ARG A 99 -4.46 3.54 -8.23
N ARG A 100 -4.38 3.89 -6.95
CA ARG A 100 -4.91 3.06 -5.85
C ARG A 100 -6.44 3.00 -5.84
N ARG A 101 -7.09 4.01 -6.42
CA ARG A 101 -8.56 4.14 -6.53
C ARG A 101 -9.17 3.43 -7.74
N ARG A 102 -8.37 3.12 -8.75
CA ARG A 102 -8.87 2.56 -10.03
C ARG A 102 -9.15 1.07 -9.90
N ILE A 103 -10.09 0.61 -10.73
CA ILE A 103 -10.23 -0.80 -11.05
C ILE A 103 -8.94 -1.24 -11.75
N THR A 104 -8.44 -2.40 -11.36
CA THR A 104 -7.16 -2.94 -11.83
C THR A 104 -7.33 -4.39 -12.21
N SER A 105 -6.32 -4.95 -12.88
CA SER A 105 -6.31 -6.36 -13.21
C SER A 105 -6.45 -7.26 -11.96
N PRO A 106 -6.90 -8.51 -12.12
CA PRO A 106 -7.02 -9.47 -11.02
C PRO A 106 -5.71 -9.64 -10.25
N GLU A 107 -4.57 -9.70 -10.95
CA GLU A 107 -3.24 -9.88 -10.38
C GLU A 107 -2.85 -8.70 -9.50
N VAL A 108 -3.08 -7.47 -9.97
CA VAL A 108 -2.81 -6.25 -9.17
C VAL A 108 -3.71 -6.18 -7.95
N THR A 109 -4.97 -6.59 -8.08
CA THR A 109 -5.92 -6.65 -6.95
C THR A 109 -5.45 -7.67 -5.91
N MET A 110 -5.04 -8.87 -6.34
CA MET A 110 -4.51 -9.91 -5.46
C MET A 110 -3.24 -9.46 -4.75
N ARG A 111 -2.27 -8.85 -5.45
CA ARG A 111 -1.05 -8.31 -4.84
C ARG A 111 -1.33 -7.30 -3.72
N ARG A 112 -2.35 -6.46 -3.90
CA ARG A 112 -2.76 -5.49 -2.89
C ARG A 112 -3.39 -6.16 -1.66
N LEU A 113 -4.19 -7.21 -1.86
CA LEU A 113 -4.75 -7.98 -0.76
C LEU A 113 -3.67 -8.68 0.05
N LEU A 114 -2.77 -9.40 -0.64
CA LEU A 114 -1.63 -10.09 0.00
C LEU A 114 -0.68 -9.10 0.70
N GLY A 115 -0.41 -7.95 0.06
CA GLY A 115 0.40 -6.91 0.66
C GLY A 115 -0.23 -6.28 1.90
N LEU A 116 -1.56 -6.19 1.94
CA LEU A 116 -2.30 -5.76 3.12
C LEU A 116 -2.26 -6.84 4.22
N ASP A 117 -2.39 -8.12 3.88
CA ASP A 117 -2.25 -9.22 4.86
C ASP A 117 -0.90 -9.19 5.56
N TYR A 118 0.20 -9.07 4.79
CA TYR A 118 1.53 -8.97 5.38
C TYR A 118 1.67 -7.75 6.31
N ALA A 119 1.12 -6.59 5.91
CA ALA A 119 1.14 -5.39 6.74
C ALA A 119 0.31 -5.54 8.03
N LEU A 120 -0.78 -6.32 7.98
CA LEU A 120 -1.61 -6.63 9.15
C LEU A 120 -0.90 -7.52 10.16
N GLU A 121 -0.12 -8.49 9.68
CA GLU A 121 0.68 -9.38 10.52
C GLU A 121 1.89 -8.67 11.14
N HIS A 122 2.34 -7.57 10.54
CA HIS A 122 3.53 -6.83 10.97
C HIS A 122 3.21 -5.34 11.26
N PRO A 123 2.35 -5.05 12.25
CA PRO A 123 1.87 -3.68 12.52
C PRO A 123 2.93 -2.76 13.12
N ARG A 124 4.07 -3.31 13.57
CA ARG A 124 5.19 -2.57 14.18
C ARG A 124 6.24 -2.11 13.16
N LEU A 125 6.14 -2.56 11.91
CA LEU A 125 7.05 -2.11 10.87
C LEU A 125 6.71 -0.66 10.44
N PRO A 126 7.71 0.22 10.28
CA PRO A 126 7.51 1.58 9.77
C PRO A 126 7.28 1.57 8.25
N TRP A 127 6.04 1.29 7.87
CA TRP A 127 5.64 1.23 6.47
C TRP A 127 5.80 2.57 5.75
N LEU A 128 6.28 2.51 4.50
CA LEU A 128 6.46 3.64 3.57
C LEU A 128 5.41 3.58 2.45
N PRO A 129 4.18 4.09 2.70
CA PRO A 129 3.04 3.81 1.85
C PRO A 129 3.07 4.55 0.52
N THR A 130 3.71 5.71 0.40
CA THR A 130 3.80 6.46 -0.86
C THR A 130 5.17 6.39 -1.52
N GLU A 131 5.22 6.71 -2.82
CA GLU A 131 6.48 6.93 -3.53
C GLU A 131 7.31 8.03 -2.85
N ALA A 132 6.67 9.10 -2.39
CA ALA A 132 7.34 10.21 -1.70
C ALA A 132 7.94 9.76 -0.35
N ASP A 133 7.18 9.00 0.46
CA ASP A 133 7.69 8.46 1.73
C ASP A 133 8.92 7.57 1.49
N ARG A 134 8.89 6.74 0.45
CA ARG A 134 10.01 5.85 0.09
C ARG A 134 11.24 6.65 -0.31
N VAL A 135 11.08 7.55 -1.26
CA VAL A 135 12.19 8.36 -1.77
C VAL A 135 12.81 9.17 -0.63
N ALA A 136 11.99 9.88 0.16
CA ALA A 136 12.47 10.68 1.28
C ALA A 136 13.21 9.83 2.34
N ALA A 137 12.70 8.64 2.66
CA ALA A 137 13.32 7.78 3.66
C ALA A 137 14.68 7.23 3.21
N PHE A 138 14.83 6.83 1.94
CA PHE A 138 16.13 6.38 1.42
C PHE A 138 17.11 7.54 1.18
N GLU A 139 16.63 8.72 0.77
CA GLU A 139 17.47 9.92 0.67
C GLU A 139 18.01 10.37 2.03
N ALA A 140 17.22 10.21 3.10
CA ALA A 140 17.66 10.51 4.47
C ALA A 140 18.81 9.61 4.95
N LEU A 141 19.01 8.45 4.31
CA LEU A 141 20.16 7.57 4.52
C LEU A 141 21.38 7.93 3.63
N GLY A 142 21.27 8.98 2.82
CA GLY A 142 22.30 9.37 1.85
C GLY A 142 22.28 8.54 0.56
N ILE A 143 21.25 7.72 0.32
CA ILE A 143 21.16 6.89 -0.89
C ILE A 143 20.73 7.76 -2.07
N GLU A 144 21.52 7.75 -3.15
CA GLU A 144 21.23 8.49 -4.36
C GLU A 144 19.97 7.98 -5.07
N ARG A 145 19.14 8.90 -5.59
CA ARG A 145 17.94 8.55 -6.39
C ARG A 145 18.23 7.62 -7.56
N GLY A 146 19.43 7.67 -8.14
CA GLY A 146 19.85 6.80 -9.24
C GLY A 146 19.78 5.32 -8.89
N LEU A 147 20.01 4.97 -7.62
CA LEU A 147 20.03 3.60 -7.09
C LEU A 147 18.63 3.08 -6.76
N LEU A 148 17.63 3.96 -6.69
CA LEU A 148 16.27 3.57 -6.37
C LEU A 148 15.61 2.86 -7.56
N PRO A 149 14.82 1.78 -7.31
CA PRO A 149 14.05 1.10 -8.34
C PRO A 149 13.16 2.08 -9.10
N GLN A 150 13.32 2.14 -10.42
CA GLN A 150 12.67 3.17 -11.23
C GLN A 150 12.19 2.67 -12.58
N ARG A 151 11.16 3.35 -13.10
CA ARG A 151 10.65 3.15 -14.46
C ARG A 151 10.35 4.48 -15.10
N VAL A 152 10.85 4.67 -16.31
CA VAL A 152 10.52 5.84 -17.15
C VAL A 152 9.35 5.46 -18.06
N TYR A 153 8.26 6.20 -17.94
CA TYR A 153 7.12 6.11 -18.85
C TYR A 153 7.26 7.19 -19.91
N ARG A 154 7.55 6.79 -21.14
CA ARG A 154 7.64 7.72 -22.28
C ARG A 154 6.23 8.06 -22.75
N GLY A 155 5.90 9.34 -22.80
CA GLY A 155 4.67 9.87 -23.39
C GLY A 155 4.96 10.95 -24.43
N ALA A 156 3.92 11.40 -25.14
CA ALA A 156 4.04 12.39 -26.21
C ALA A 156 4.63 13.75 -25.76
N LEU A 157 4.49 14.09 -24.47
CA LEU A 157 4.98 15.34 -23.87
C LEU A 157 6.27 15.16 -23.04
N GLY A 158 6.95 14.02 -23.18
CA GLY A 158 8.17 13.69 -22.43
C GLY A 158 8.04 12.46 -21.53
N GLY A 159 9.14 12.11 -20.86
CA GLY A 159 9.23 10.94 -19.99
C GLY A 159 8.91 11.25 -18.53
N ILE A 160 7.97 10.53 -17.92
CA ILE A 160 7.71 10.60 -16.47
C ILE A 160 8.49 9.46 -15.78
N ARG A 161 9.46 9.83 -14.93
CA ARG A 161 10.17 8.88 -14.06
C ARG A 161 9.32 8.60 -12.81
N ARG A 162 9.24 7.32 -12.43
CA ARG A 162 8.55 6.86 -11.22
C ARG A 162 9.45 5.93 -10.44
N PHE A 163 9.51 6.15 -9.13
CA PHE A 163 10.22 5.28 -8.20
C PHE A 163 9.26 4.22 -7.64
N PHE A 164 9.79 3.04 -7.36
CA PHE A 164 9.05 1.89 -6.82
C PHE A 164 7.71 1.62 -7.54
N PRO A 165 7.72 1.43 -8.88
CA PRO A 165 6.53 1.53 -9.73
C PRO A 165 5.44 0.48 -9.45
N LEU A 166 5.78 -0.62 -8.77
CA LEU A 166 4.82 -1.66 -8.38
C LEU A 166 4.00 -1.28 -7.14
N GLY A 167 4.46 -0.32 -6.34
CA GLY A 167 3.74 0.13 -5.15
C GLY A 167 3.61 -0.94 -4.05
N LEU A 168 4.44 -1.99 -4.09
CA LEU A 168 4.45 -3.07 -3.10
C LEU A 168 4.86 -2.55 -1.71
N PRO A 169 4.48 -3.23 -0.61
CA PRO A 169 4.84 -2.80 0.74
C PRO A 169 6.36 -2.74 0.92
N ILE A 170 6.82 -1.62 1.50
CA ILE A 170 8.21 -1.40 1.89
C ILE A 170 8.18 -0.78 3.28
N ALA A 171 8.99 -1.28 4.20
CA ALA A 171 9.25 -0.67 5.50
C ALA A 171 10.75 -0.44 5.69
N LEU A 172 11.10 0.57 6.47
CA LEU A 172 12.50 0.93 6.74
C LEU A 172 12.62 1.51 8.15
N ASP A 173 13.41 0.87 9.00
CA ASP A 173 13.89 1.44 10.25
C ASP A 173 15.41 1.65 10.18
N ALA A 174 16.03 2.01 11.31
CA ALA A 174 17.46 2.28 11.38
C ALA A 174 18.33 1.01 11.20
N GLU A 175 17.76 -0.19 11.35
CA GLU A 175 18.51 -1.45 11.36
C GLU A 175 18.16 -2.35 10.17
N ARG A 176 16.95 -2.21 9.61
CA ARG A 176 16.46 -3.09 8.55
C ARG A 176 15.55 -2.41 7.52
N ALA A 177 15.59 -2.94 6.30
CA ALA A 177 14.71 -2.60 5.20
C ALA A 177 13.93 -3.85 4.74
N VAL A 178 12.59 -3.79 4.81
CA VAL A 178 11.72 -4.90 4.43
C VAL A 178 11.06 -4.59 3.09
N PHE A 179 11.27 -5.46 2.11
CA PHE A 179 10.65 -5.39 0.77
C PHE A 179 9.75 -6.60 0.56
N VAL A 180 8.45 -6.37 0.35
CA VAL A 180 7.47 -7.45 0.21
C VAL A 180 7.13 -7.67 -1.26
N TYR A 181 7.44 -8.86 -1.79
CA TYR A 181 6.96 -9.30 -3.09
C TYR A 181 5.76 -10.22 -2.95
N ALA A 182 4.58 -9.77 -3.39
CA ALA A 182 3.38 -10.59 -3.42
C ALA A 182 3.23 -11.23 -4.80
N GLU A 183 3.27 -12.57 -4.86
CA GLU A 183 3.06 -13.35 -6.08
C GLU A 183 1.58 -13.80 -6.15
N PRO A 184 0.78 -13.30 -7.10
CA PRO A 184 -0.65 -13.63 -7.19
C PRO A 184 -0.94 -15.01 -7.83
N GLY A 185 0.09 -15.81 -8.15
CA GLY A 185 -0.06 -17.23 -8.49
C GLY A 185 0.01 -17.56 -9.98
N TYR A 186 0.52 -16.64 -10.81
CA TYR A 186 0.63 -16.86 -12.26
C TYR A 186 1.94 -16.36 -12.88
N GLU A 187 2.80 -15.65 -12.14
CA GLU A 187 4.10 -15.26 -12.68
C GLU A 187 5.15 -16.33 -12.41
N THR A 188 5.82 -16.73 -13.49
CA THR A 188 7.00 -17.58 -13.46
C THR A 188 8.13 -16.88 -12.73
N ALA A 189 9.12 -17.62 -12.23
CA ALA A 189 10.29 -17.11 -11.50
C ALA A 189 11.01 -15.91 -12.17
N THR A 190 10.72 -15.62 -13.44
CA THR A 190 11.18 -14.44 -14.18
C THR A 190 10.71 -13.12 -13.57
N ALA A 191 9.49 -13.01 -13.04
CA ALA A 191 8.99 -11.72 -12.53
C ALA A 191 9.66 -11.32 -11.22
N ILE A 192 9.80 -12.25 -10.28
CA ILE A 192 10.56 -12.03 -9.03
C ILE A 192 12.04 -11.74 -9.33
N ARG A 193 12.66 -12.42 -10.31
CA ARG A 193 14.03 -12.09 -10.76
C ARG A 193 14.12 -10.68 -11.34
N SER A 194 13.18 -10.28 -12.19
CA SER A 194 13.15 -8.92 -12.75
C SER A 194 12.93 -7.86 -11.66
N TRP A 195 12.11 -8.16 -10.67
CA TRP A 195 11.90 -7.32 -9.51
C TRP A 195 13.19 -7.18 -8.69
N GLY A 196 13.84 -8.30 -8.35
CA GLY A 196 15.11 -8.30 -7.61
C GLY A 196 16.22 -7.57 -8.36
N ALA A 197 16.39 -7.79 -9.66
CA ALA A 197 17.38 -7.08 -10.47
C ALA A 197 17.18 -5.56 -10.44
N LYS A 198 15.94 -5.08 -10.37
CA LYS A 198 15.64 -3.63 -10.27
C LYS A 198 15.88 -3.05 -8.88
N HIS A 199 16.06 -3.88 -7.85
CA HIS A 199 16.33 -3.47 -6.48
C HIS A 199 17.77 -3.73 -6.05
N GLY A 200 18.56 -4.46 -6.85
CA GLY A 200 19.92 -4.88 -6.50
C GLY A 200 20.83 -3.74 -6.08
N ASP A 201 20.83 -2.63 -6.82
CA ASP A 201 21.66 -1.45 -6.49
C ASP A 201 21.26 -0.82 -5.15
N LEU A 202 19.96 -0.69 -4.89
CA LEU A 202 19.45 -0.22 -3.61
C LEU A 202 19.82 -1.17 -2.46
N TRP A 203 19.65 -2.48 -2.65
CA TRP A 203 19.97 -3.47 -1.61
C TRP A 203 21.45 -3.51 -1.30
N LYS A 204 22.31 -3.37 -2.32
CA LYS A 204 23.75 -3.24 -2.10
C LYS A 204 24.08 -1.99 -1.28
N ALA A 205 23.50 -0.84 -1.63
CA ALA A 205 23.70 0.39 -0.87
C ALA A 205 23.23 0.28 0.59
N LEU A 206 22.11 -0.39 0.85
CA LEU A 206 21.63 -0.66 2.20
C LEU A 206 22.59 -1.57 2.98
N TRP A 207 23.09 -2.62 2.32
CA TRP A 207 24.07 -3.53 2.91
C TRP A 207 25.38 -2.83 3.28
N ASP A 208 25.88 -1.95 2.40
CA ASP A 208 27.09 -1.16 2.63
C ASP A 208 26.91 -0.18 3.81
N LEU A 209 25.67 0.22 4.11
CA LEU A 209 25.30 1.03 5.29
C LEU A 209 25.02 0.20 6.56
N GLY A 210 25.13 -1.14 6.49
CA GLY A 210 24.84 -2.03 7.61
C GLY A 210 23.35 -2.26 7.90
N ILE A 211 22.46 -1.83 6.99
CA ILE A 211 21.02 -2.04 7.09
C ILE A 211 20.67 -3.39 6.45
N LYS A 212 20.02 -4.27 7.22
CA LYS A 212 19.71 -5.65 6.82
C LYS A 212 18.42 -5.77 6.02
#